data_AF-A0A7J8LAP8-F1
#
_entry.id   AF-A0A7J8LAP8-F1
#
_cell.length_a   1.000
_cell.length_b   1.000
_cell.length_c   1.000
_cell.angle_alpha   90.00
_cell.angle_beta   90.00
_cell.angle_gamma   90.00
#
_symmetry.space_group_name_H-M   'P 1'
#
loop_
_entity.id
_entity.type
_entity.pdbx_description
1 polymer ?
#
loop_
_entity_poly.entity_id
_entity_poly.type
_entity_poly.pdbx_seq_one_letter_code
_entity_poly.pdbx_strand_id
1 'polypeptide(L)' 'MVGSCKDPSVRVSWDGVHFTEAANKFAFDLVSSGNFSNPPIPLKLACHPR' A
#
# COMPACT_ATOMS: atom_id res chain seq x y z
N MET A 1 -1.81 13.84 -26.53
CA MET A 1 -2.17 13.10 -25.30
C MET A 1 -0.93 12.42 -24.77
N VAL A 2 -0.57 12.64 -23.51
CA VAL A 2 0.41 11.81 -22.82
C VAL A 2 -0.34 10.53 -22.43
N GLY A 3 0.07 9.38 -22.98
CA GLY A 3 -0.51 8.08 -22.66
C GLY A 3 0.05 7.52 -21.35
N SER A 4 -0.53 6.42 -20.86
CA SER A 4 0.02 5.68 -19.74
C SER A 4 1.42 5.12 -20.09
N CYS A 5 2.24 4.90 -19.07
CA CYS A 5 3.50 4.19 -19.27
C CYS A 5 3.24 2.71 -19.63
N LYS A 6 4.21 2.08 -20.31
CA LYS A 6 4.09 0.68 -20.74
C LYS A 6 3.92 -0.31 -19.60
N ASP A 7 4.52 0.01 -18.44
CA ASP A 7 4.45 -0.81 -17.24
C ASP A 7 4.18 0.08 -16.01
N PRO A 8 2.93 0.13 -15.52
CA PRO A 8 2.59 0.91 -14.35
C PRO A 8 3.07 0.27 -13.04
N SER A 9 3.48 -1.00 -13.03
CA SER A 9 3.93 -1.69 -11.81
C SER A 9 5.26 -1.15 -11.27
N VAL A 10 6.08 -0.55 -12.15
CA VAL A 10 7.36 0.09 -11.79
C VAL A 10 7.23 1.58 -11.47
N ARG A 11 5.99 2.09 -11.33
CA ARG A 11 5.71 3.50 -11.04
C ARG A 11 5.00 3.64 -9.71
N VAL A 12 5.36 4.66 -8.95
CA VAL A 12 4.67 5.01 -7.69
C VAL A 12 3.37 5.75 -7.97
N SER A 13 3.41 6.76 -8.85
CA SER A 13 2.28 7.63 -9.15
C SER A 13 1.62 7.29 -10.49
N TRP A 14 0.29 7.32 -10.49
CA TRP A 14 -0.54 7.14 -11.68
C TRP A 14 -0.69 8.45 -12.47
N ASP A 15 -1.06 9.54 -11.79
CA ASP A 15 -1.44 10.83 -12.40
C ASP A 15 -0.85 12.07 -11.69
N GLY A 16 0.07 11.87 -10.74
CA GLY A 16 0.63 12.92 -9.89
C GLY A 16 -0.05 13.08 -8.53
N VAL A 17 -1.19 12.43 -8.29
CA VAL A 17 -1.94 12.49 -7.03
C VAL A 17 -2.20 11.09 -6.47
N HIS A 18 -2.65 10.16 -7.32
CA HIS A 18 -2.98 8.79 -6.92
C HIS A 18 -1.80 7.84 -7.07
N PHE A 19 -1.70 6.87 -6.17
CA PHE A 19 -0.78 5.76 -6.31
C PHE A 19 -1.26 4.76 -7.37
N THR A 20 -0.30 4.11 -8.01
CA THR A 20 -0.57 2.91 -8.82
C THR A 20 -1.04 1.76 -7.93
N GLU A 21 -1.63 0.72 -8.55
CA GLU A 21 -2.02 -0.49 -7.84
C GLU A 21 -0.81 -1.13 -7.10
N ALA A 22 0.35 -1.19 -7.74
CA ALA A 22 1.55 -1.77 -7.14
C ALA A 22 2.00 -1.00 -5.89
N ALA A 23 1.99 0.33 -5.94
CA ALA A 23 2.31 1.16 -4.78
C ALA A 23 1.26 1.03 -3.66
N ASN A 24 -0.03 0.95 -4.01
CA ASN A 24 -1.09 0.70 -3.03
C ASN A 24 -0.98 -0.68 -2.38
N LYS A 25 -0.61 -1.73 -3.14
CA LYS A 25 -0.37 -3.06 -2.59
C LYS A 25 0.76 -3.05 -1.57
N PHE A 26 1.87 -2.38 -1.88
CA PHE A 26 2.98 -2.23 -0.94
C PHE A 26 2.56 -1.53 0.35
N ALA A 27 1.81 -0.42 0.26
CA ALA A 27 1.29 0.28 1.43
C ALA A 27 0.32 -0.60 2.24
N PHE A 28 -0.56 -1.34 1.56
CA PHE A 28 -1.48 -2.28 2.20
C PHE A 28 -0.75 -3.39 2.95
N ASP A 29 0.33 -3.95 2.40
CA ASP A 29 1.10 -5.01 3.05
C ASP A 29 1.72 -4.52 4.36
N LEU A 30 2.20 -3.28 4.43
CA LEU A 30 2.75 -2.67 5.65
C LEU A 30 1.67 -2.38 6.71
N VAL A 31 0.49 -1.93 6.28
CA VAL A 31 -0.65 -1.72 7.20
C VAL A 31 -1.19 -3.06 7.71
N SER A 32 -1.41 -4.02 6.82
CA SER A 32 -2.03 -5.31 7.16
C SER A 32 -1.13 -6.20 8.02
N SER A 33 0.19 -6.16 7.81
CA SER A 33 1.18 -6.84 8.65
C SER A 33 1.37 -6.19 10.01
N GLY A 34 0.94 -4.94 10.19
CA GLY A 34 1.12 -4.20 11.43
C GLY A 34 2.44 -3.44 11.54
N ASN A 35 3.27 -3.43 10.49
CA ASN A 35 4.53 -2.68 10.48
C ASN A 35 4.33 -1.17 10.66
N PHE A 36 3.15 -0.65 10.31
CA PHE A 36 2.74 0.73 10.54
C PHE A 36 1.87 0.93 11.79
N SER A 37 1.73 -0.08 12.64
CA SER A 37 1.00 0.01 13.91
C SER A 37 1.95 0.15 15.10
N ASN A 38 1.49 0.81 16.17
CA ASN A 38 2.21 0.87 17.44
C ASN A 38 1.28 0.42 18.58
N PRO A 39 1.53 -0.72 19.25
CA PRO A 39 2.63 -1.67 18.98
C PRO A 39 2.47 -2.38 17.61
N PRO A 40 3.56 -2.94 17.03
CA PRO A 40 3.48 -3.67 15.77
C PRO A 40 2.63 -4.94 15.92
N ILE A 41 1.37 -4.87 15.52
CA ILE A 41 0.41 -5.97 15.59
C ILE A 41 -0.28 -6.10 14.22
N PRO A 42 -0.34 -7.30 13.63
CA PRO A 42 -1.08 -7.51 12.40
C PRO A 42 -2.53 -7.03 12.53
N LEU A 43 -3.07 -6.42 11.48
CA LEU A 43 -4.41 -5.84 11.49
C LEU A 43 -5.48 -6.87 11.89
N LYS A 44 -5.29 -8.15 11.51
CA LYS A 44 -6.18 -9.26 11.88
C LYS A 44 -6.20 -9.58 13.37
N LEU A 45 -5.21 -9.13 14.13
CA LEU A 45 -5.07 -9.35 15.57
C LEU A 45 -5.35 -8.08 16.38
N ALA A 46 -5.60 -6.94 15.72
CA ALA A 46 -5.74 -5.64 16.39
C ALA A 46 -6.92 -5.58 17.38
N CYS A 47 -8.01 -6.32 17.11
CA CYS A 47 -9.20 -6.37 17.96
C CYS A 47 -9.29 -7.64 18.82
N HIS A 48 -8.26 -8.49 18.80
CA HIS A 48 -8.24 -9.67 19.65
C HIS A 48 -7.82 -9.29 21.07
N PRO A 49 -8.48 -9.85 22.10
CA PRO A 49 -8.01 -9.65 23.48
C PRO A 49 -6.59 -10.20 23.61
N ARG A 50 -5.76 -9.48 24.36
CA ARG A 50 -4.39 -9.91 24.70
C ARG A 50 -4.42 -11.04 25.71
#